data_AF-A0A6B2E0F0-F1
#
_entry.id   AF-A0A6B2E0F0-F1
#
_cell.length_a   1.000
_cell.length_b   1.000
_cell.length_c   1.000
_cell.angle_alpha   90.00
_cell.angle_beta   90.00
_cell.angle_gamma   90.00
#
_symmetry.space_group_name_H-M   'P 1'
#
loop_
_entity.id
_entity.type
_entity.pdbx_description
1 polymer ?
#
loop_
_entity_poly.entity_id
_entity_poly.type
_entity_poly.pdbx_seq_one_letter_code
_entity_poly.pdbx_strand_id
1 'polypeptide(L)'
;PSQGIAIGGDFANPDAPGPAVALTRDRGHTWTTPGQYPAGYRSGLAWRGGTVLAVGPGGSDLSPDGGRHWTRFDTGSFDSVDCAGAACWASGAQGRVARLR
;
A
#
# COMPACT_ATOMS: atom_id res chain seq x y z
N PRO A 1 9.40 13.88 9.93
CA PRO A 1 8.43 12.81 10.26
C PRO A 1 9.10 11.68 11.05
N SER A 2 8.47 11.16 12.12
CA SER A 2 8.96 9.99 12.88
C SER A 2 8.29 8.69 12.49
N GLN A 3 7.17 8.76 11.77
CA GLN A 3 6.41 7.61 11.29
C GLN A 3 6.86 7.19 9.89
N GLY A 4 6.80 5.90 9.63
CA GLY A 4 7.09 5.32 8.33
C GLY A 4 6.35 4.02 8.13
N ILE A 5 6.19 3.65 6.86
CA ILE A 5 5.53 2.42 6.44
C ILE A 5 6.30 1.82 5.28
N ALA A 6 6.49 0.51 5.34
CA ALA A 6 6.97 -0.29 4.23
C ALA A 6 5.89 -1.32 3.87
N ILE A 7 5.73 -1.59 2.58
CA ILE A 7 4.85 -2.62 2.08
C ILE A 7 5.58 -3.51 1.06
N GLY A 8 5.16 -4.76 0.94
CA GLY A 8 5.71 -5.71 -0.01
C GLY A 8 5.00 -7.05 0.05
N GLY A 9 5.78 -8.12 0.04
CA GLY A 9 5.32 -9.50 -0.03
C GLY A 9 6.18 -10.30 -1.00
N ASP A 10 5.73 -11.50 -1.36
CA ASP A 10 6.40 -12.32 -2.37
C ASP A 10 5.99 -11.84 -3.77
N PHE A 11 6.91 -11.17 -4.48
CA PHE A 11 6.66 -10.71 -5.85
C PHE A 11 6.48 -11.89 -6.83
N ALA A 12 7.18 -13.00 -6.62
CA ALA A 12 7.12 -14.17 -7.49
C ALA A 12 5.81 -14.95 -7.28
N ASN A 13 5.23 -14.86 -6.08
CA ASN A 13 3.92 -15.39 -5.74
C ASN A 13 3.04 -14.29 -5.12
N PRO A 14 2.45 -13.40 -5.93
CA PRO A 14 1.78 -12.19 -5.44
C PRO A 14 0.54 -12.47 -4.58
N ASP A 15 0.00 -13.68 -4.61
CA ASP A 15 -1.12 -14.13 -3.77
C ASP A 15 -0.66 -14.85 -2.49
N ALA A 16 0.65 -15.04 -2.30
CA ALA A 16 1.18 -15.70 -1.12
C ALA A 16 0.74 -14.98 0.16
N PRO A 17 0.25 -15.72 1.16
CA PRO A 17 -0.06 -15.13 2.45
C PRO A 17 1.21 -14.73 3.18
N GLY A 18 1.13 -13.68 3.98
CA GLY A 18 2.25 -13.25 4.80
C GLY A 18 2.10 -11.79 5.21
N PRO A 19 2.88 -11.34 6.20
CA PRO A 19 2.89 -9.93 6.57
C PRO A 19 3.40 -9.10 5.40
N ALA A 20 2.50 -8.30 4.82
CA ALA A 20 2.82 -7.42 3.72
C ALA A 20 3.29 -6.03 4.20
N VAL A 21 3.16 -5.71 5.50
CA VAL A 21 3.34 -4.35 6.04
C VAL A 21 4.27 -4.34 7.24
N ALA A 22 5.13 -3.33 7.31
CA ALA A 22 5.89 -2.98 8.51
C ALA A 22 5.72 -1.48 8.83
N LEU A 23 5.55 -1.15 10.11
CA LEU A 23 5.34 0.21 10.59
C LEU A 23 6.48 0.63 11.53
N THR A 24 6.94 1.88 11.40
CA THR A 24 7.87 2.50 12.34
C THR A 24 7.27 3.77 12.94
N ARG A 25 7.68 4.11 14.17
CA ARG A 25 7.34 5.35 14.88
C ARG A 25 8.55 6.13 15.38
N ASP A 26 9.73 5.57 15.14
CA ASP A 26 11.02 6.03 15.64
C ASP A 26 12.00 6.21 14.48
N ARG A 27 11.54 6.78 13.36
CA ARG A 27 12.38 7.10 12.19
C ARG A 27 13.09 5.87 11.59
N GLY A 28 12.47 4.69 11.71
CA GLY A 28 12.99 3.45 11.13
C GLY A 28 13.98 2.70 12.02
N HIS A 29 14.15 3.09 13.28
CA HIS A 29 14.98 2.33 14.22
C HIS A 29 14.35 0.99 14.59
N THR A 30 13.03 0.96 14.79
CA THR A 30 12.26 -0.26 15.04
C THR A 30 11.06 -0.36 14.10
N TRP A 31 10.70 -1.59 13.77
CA TRP A 31 9.62 -1.93 12.87
C TRP A 31 8.73 -3.00 13.49
N THR A 32 7.42 -2.83 13.39
CA THR A 32 6.44 -3.80 13.87
C THR A 32 5.41 -4.09 12.79
N THR A 33 5.01 -5.35 12.68
CA THR A 33 3.92 -5.78 11.81
C THR A 33 2.57 -5.49 12.50
N PRO A 34 1.63 -4.80 11.83
CA PRO A 34 0.27 -4.63 12.36
C PRO A 34 -0.52 -5.94 12.34
N GLY A 35 -1.58 -6.04 13.16
CA GLY A 35 -2.44 -7.23 13.19
C GLY A 35 -3.29 -7.43 11.93
N GLN A 36 -3.42 -6.40 11.10
CA GLN A 36 -4.09 -6.44 9.80
C GLN A 36 -3.19 -5.84 8.73
N TYR A 37 -3.15 -6.47 7.56
CA TYR A 37 -2.41 -6.01 6.38
C TYR A 37 -3.11 -6.49 5.10
N PRO A 38 -2.85 -5.86 3.94
CA PRO A 38 -3.37 -6.33 2.66
C PRO A 38 -2.98 -7.79 2.40
N ALA A 39 -3.88 -8.53 1.75
CA ALA A 39 -3.59 -9.90 1.35
C ALA A 39 -2.72 -9.91 0.08
N GLY A 40 -1.59 -10.62 0.16
CA GLY A 40 -0.64 -10.75 -0.93
C GLY A 40 0.28 -9.54 -1.09
N TYR A 41 1.07 -9.57 -2.16
CA TYR A 41 2.05 -8.56 -2.51
C TYR A 41 1.41 -7.23 -2.93
N ARG A 42 2.01 -6.13 -2.48
CA ARG A 42 1.74 -4.76 -2.98
C ARG A 42 3.06 -4.14 -3.43
N SER A 43 3.08 -3.59 -4.63
CA SER A 43 4.27 -3.03 -5.27
C SER A 43 4.54 -1.59 -4.89
N GLY A 44 3.52 -0.84 -4.45
CA GLY A 44 3.67 0.58 -4.14
C GLY A 44 2.70 1.06 -3.09
N LEU A 45 3.11 2.13 -2.40
CA LEU A 45 2.25 2.88 -1.48
C LEU A 45 2.48 4.38 -1.65
N ALA A 46 1.46 5.17 -1.32
CA ALA A 46 1.55 6.62 -1.27
C ALA A 46 0.70 7.19 -0.13
N TRP A 47 1.18 8.27 0.47
CA TRP A 47 0.44 9.01 1.49
C TRP A 47 -0.45 10.08 0.86
N ARG A 48 -1.66 10.20 1.38
CA ARG A 48 -2.60 11.30 1.11
C ARG A 48 -3.08 11.86 2.44
N GLY A 49 -2.37 12.85 2.97
CA GLY A 49 -2.62 13.35 4.32
C GLY A 49 -2.33 12.26 5.37
N GLY A 50 -3.33 11.89 6.16
CA GLY A 50 -3.24 10.78 7.13
C GLY A 50 -3.57 9.39 6.57
N THR A 51 -4.06 9.33 5.32
CA THR A 51 -4.45 8.09 4.65
C THR A 51 -3.28 7.53 3.84
N VAL A 52 -3.14 6.21 3.79
CA VAL A 52 -2.20 5.48 2.94
C VAL A 52 -3.00 4.71 1.89
N LEU A 53 -2.56 4.81 0.64
CA LEU A 53 -3.01 3.95 -0.46
C LEU A 53 -1.91 2.95 -0.78
N ALA A 54 -2.28 1.70 -1.01
CA ALA A 54 -1.39 0.65 -1.49
C ALA A 54 -1.95 0.04 -2.78
N VAL A 55 -1.06 -0.33 -3.70
CA VAL A 55 -1.42 -0.94 -4.98
C VAL A 55 -0.54 -2.15 -5.26
N GLY A 56 -1.06 -3.08 -6.06
CA GLY A 56 -0.30 -4.22 -6.57
C GLY A 56 -1.07 -5.00 -7.62
N PRO A 57 -0.46 -6.06 -8.18
CA PRO A 57 -1.09 -6.91 -9.18
C PRO A 57 -2.43 -7.53 -8.73
N GLY A 58 -2.55 -7.84 -7.43
CA GLY A 58 -3.74 -8.44 -6.81
C GLY A 58 -4.72 -7.44 -6.18
N GLY A 59 -4.63 -6.15 -6.51
CA GLY A 59 -5.60 -5.14 -6.07
C GLY A 59 -5.00 -3.95 -5.34
N SER A 60 -5.89 -3.10 -4.85
CA SER A 60 -5.55 -1.86 -4.14
C SER A 60 -6.28 -1.76 -2.80
N ASP A 61 -5.59 -1.23 -1.80
CA ASP A 61 -6.04 -1.17 -0.42
C ASP A 61 -5.82 0.24 0.16
N LEU A 62 -6.69 0.64 1.08
CA LEU A 62 -6.66 1.93 1.75
C LEU A 62 -6.52 1.74 3.26
N SER A 63 -5.70 2.57 3.88
CA SER A 63 -5.56 2.66 5.33
C SER A 63 -5.77 4.09 5.82
N PRO A 64 -6.81 4.39 6.63
CA PRO A 64 -7.06 5.74 7.10
C PRO A 64 -6.21 6.13 8.32
N ASP A 65 -5.40 5.22 8.87
CA ASP A 65 -4.75 5.36 10.17
C ASP A 65 -3.25 5.04 10.17
N GLY A 66 -2.61 5.24 9.03
CA GLY A 66 -1.16 5.08 8.87
C GLY A 66 -0.72 3.62 8.81
N GLY A 67 -1.53 2.76 8.22
CA GLY A 67 -1.20 1.36 7.91
C GLY A 67 -1.57 0.36 9.00
N ARG A 68 -2.37 0.71 10.00
CA ARG A 68 -2.76 -0.23 11.07
C ARG A 68 -3.99 -1.05 10.69
N HIS A 69 -4.94 -0.42 10.00
CA HIS A 69 -6.11 -1.09 9.43
C HIS A 69 -6.19 -0.84 7.92
N TRP A 70 -6.68 -1.85 7.20
CA TRP A 70 -6.71 -1.84 5.73
C TRP A 70 -8.06 -2.29 5.20
N THR A 71 -8.51 -1.66 4.13
CA THR A 71 -9.72 -2.06 3.39
C THR A 71 -9.40 -2.11 1.90
N ARG A 72 -9.68 -3.24 1.26
CA ARG A 72 -9.56 -3.40 -0.19
C ARG A 72 -10.66 -2.61 -0.89
N PHE A 73 -10.31 -1.86 -1.93
CA PHE A 73 -11.26 -1.08 -2.72
C PHE A 73 -11.19 -1.35 -4.23
N ASP A 74 -10.14 -2.01 -4.72
CA ASP A 74 -10.02 -2.47 -6.10
C ASP A 74 -9.38 -3.87 -6.14
N THR A 75 -9.76 -4.68 -7.12
CA THR A 75 -9.16 -6.00 -7.38
C THR A 75 -8.31 -6.01 -8.66
N GLY A 76 -8.31 -4.91 -9.42
CA GLY A 76 -7.49 -4.82 -10.63
C GLY A 76 -6.02 -4.52 -10.32
N SER A 77 -5.17 -4.80 -11.30
CA SER A 77 -3.72 -4.62 -11.21
C SER A 77 -3.31 -3.16 -11.35
N PHE A 78 -2.37 -2.74 -10.50
CA PHE A 78 -1.56 -1.53 -10.61
C PHE A 78 -0.14 -1.82 -10.13
N ASP A 79 0.84 -1.17 -10.74
CA ASP A 79 2.27 -1.36 -10.47
C ASP A 79 2.83 -0.24 -9.59
N SER A 80 2.29 0.98 -9.71
CA SER A 80 2.75 2.14 -8.94
C SER A 80 1.59 3.07 -8.58
N VAL A 81 1.80 3.85 -7.51
CA VAL A 81 0.87 4.87 -7.03
C VAL A 81 1.67 6.07 -6.53
N ASP A 82 1.16 7.27 -6.81
CA ASP A 82 1.69 8.51 -6.24
C ASP A 82 0.55 9.47 -5.91
N CYS A 83 0.78 10.32 -4.90
CA CYS A 83 -0.18 11.29 -4.41
C CYS A 83 0.44 12.67 -4.27
N ALA A 84 -0.18 13.66 -4.90
CA ALA A 84 0.16 15.07 -4.78
C ALA A 84 -1.05 15.85 -4.25
N GLY A 85 -0.94 16.34 -3.02
CA GLY A 85 -2.05 16.99 -2.31
C GLY A 85 -3.25 16.05 -2.15
N ALA A 86 -4.39 16.41 -2.73
CA ALA A 86 -5.61 15.59 -2.67
C ALA A 86 -5.77 14.63 -3.85
N ALA A 87 -4.88 14.67 -4.85
CA ALA A 87 -4.96 13.83 -6.04
C ALA A 87 -3.99 12.65 -5.93
N CYS A 88 -4.49 11.45 -6.21
CA CYS A 88 -3.68 10.25 -6.29
C CYS A 88 -3.89 9.57 -7.63
N TRP A 89 -2.81 9.07 -8.21
CA TRP A 89 -2.80 8.39 -9.50
C TRP A 89 -2.11 7.05 -9.37
N ALA A 90 -2.61 6.06 -10.10
CA ALA A 90 -1.99 4.75 -10.21
C ALA A 90 -1.77 4.40 -11.69
N SER A 91 -0.69 3.69 -11.95
CA SER A 91 -0.37 3.11 -13.26
C SER A 91 -0.16 1.62 -13.15
N GLY A 92 -0.53 0.85 -14.17
CA GLY A 92 -0.62 -0.60 -14.09
C GLY A 92 -0.55 -1.32 -15.43
N ALA A 93 -0.76 -2.62 -15.36
CA ALA A 93 -0.71 -3.54 -16.50
C ALA A 93 -1.53 -3.04 -17.70
N GLN A 94 -1.05 -3.35 -18.91
CA GLN A 94 -1.71 -3.04 -20.18
C GLN A 94 -2.01 -1.55 -20.39
N GLY A 95 -1.18 -0.67 -19.79
CA GLY A 95 -1.35 0.78 -19.89
C GLY A 95 -2.49 1.33 -19.04
N ARG A 96 -2.97 0.58 -18.05
CA ARG A 96 -4.01 1.05 -17.13
C ARG A 96 -3.50 2.27 -16.36
N VAL A 97 -4.29 3.34 -16.34
CA VAL A 97 -4.06 4.52 -15.51
C VAL A 97 -5.37 4.88 -14.83
N ALA A 98 -5.32 5.19 -13.54
CA ALA A 98 -6.49 5.62 -12.79
C ALA A 98 -6.18 6.78 -11.86
N ARG A 99 -7.17 7.64 -11.66
CA ARG A 99 -7.21 8.57 -10.54
C ARG A 99 -7.94 7.90 -9.39
N LEU A 100 -7.26 7.73 -8.27
CA LEU A 100 -7.82 7.17 -7.05
C LEU A 100 -8.53 8.30 -6.28
N ARG A 101 -9.76 8.06 -5.81
CA ARG A 101 -10.57 9.06 -5.10
C ARG A 101 -10.94 8.59 -3.70
#